data_AF-A0A7S2CKV9-F1
#
_entry.id   AF-A0A7S2CKV9-F1
#
_cell.length_a   1.000
_cell.length_b   1.000
_cell.length_c   1.000
_cell.angle_alpha   90.00
_cell.angle_beta   90.00
_cell.angle_gamma   90.00
#
_symmetry.space_group_name_H-M   'P 1'
#
loop_
_entity.id
_entity.type
_entity.pdbx_description
1 polymer ?
#
loop_
_entity_poly.entity_id
_entity_poly.type
_entity_poly.pdbx_seq_one_letter_code
_entity_poly.pdbx_strand_id
1 'polypeptide(L)'
;LAESLVAPGREDLSGEAAKQIGAGAYSATTKFVNDLTRLGWSLIKVDRADRNENLRAGLERISNEYLPSNAIYLPIGETRHRIRAIHAMESFTFSTKERVPYLVCLEVVDYARDDYTEPTDHSNGDKSTASFWPLRMPNMPPITMPN
;
A
#
# COMPACT_ATOMS: atom_id res chain seq x y z
N LEU A 1 51.70 -21.79 -23.26
CA LEU A 1 51.71 -21.96 -21.79
C LEU A 1 51.04 -20.72 -21.22
N ALA A 2 49.96 -20.94 -20.48
CA ALA A 2 48.85 -20.00 -20.25
C ALA A 2 49.23 -18.74 -19.46
N GLU A 3 48.62 -17.61 -19.87
CA GLU A 3 48.57 -16.36 -19.11
C GLU A 3 47.71 -16.54 -17.85
N SER A 4 48.27 -16.11 -16.72
CA SER A 4 47.64 -16.12 -15.40
C SER A 4 46.61 -14.99 -15.30
N LEU A 5 45.32 -15.36 -15.25
CA LEU A 5 44.21 -14.47 -14.95
C LEU A 5 44.18 -14.16 -13.46
N VAL A 6 44.57 -12.93 -13.09
CA VAL A 6 44.17 -12.33 -11.81
C VAL A 6 42.79 -11.70 -12.02
N ALA A 7 41.74 -12.33 -11.48
CA ALA A 7 40.43 -11.72 -11.36
C ALA A 7 40.36 -10.93 -10.03
N PRO A 8 40.15 -9.61 -10.04
CA PRO A 8 39.88 -8.87 -8.81
C PRO A 8 38.46 -9.16 -8.30
N GLY A 9 38.35 -9.22 -6.98
CA GLY A 9 37.20 -9.71 -6.23
C GLY A 9 35.86 -9.04 -6.57
N ARG A 10 34.81 -9.87 -6.55
CA ARG A 10 33.41 -9.45 -6.45
C ARG A 10 33.16 -8.97 -5.03
N GLU A 11 33.36 -7.68 -4.77
CA GLU A 11 32.94 -7.04 -3.53
C GLU A 11 31.45 -6.63 -3.64
N ASP A 12 30.58 -7.32 -2.89
CA ASP A 12 29.62 -6.81 -1.89
C ASP A 12 28.86 -5.47 -2.11
N LEU A 13 28.70 -4.98 -3.34
CA LEU A 13 27.97 -3.73 -3.63
C LEU A 13 26.43 -3.82 -3.49
N SER A 14 25.88 -5.00 -3.20
CA SER A 14 24.41 -5.19 -3.14
C SER A 14 23.79 -4.74 -1.82
N GLY A 15 24.53 -4.85 -0.70
CA GLY A 15 23.99 -4.60 0.64
C GLY A 15 23.79 -3.11 0.95
N GLU A 16 24.77 -2.28 0.63
CA GLU A 16 24.73 -0.84 0.96
C GLU A 16 23.75 -0.10 0.04
N ALA A 17 23.73 -0.42 -1.26
CA ALA A 17 22.76 0.13 -2.19
C ALA A 17 21.31 -0.25 -1.81
N ALA A 18 21.05 -1.51 -1.44
CA ALA A 18 19.74 -1.94 -0.98
C ALA A 18 19.31 -1.25 0.33
N LYS A 19 20.25 -1.01 1.24
CA LYS A 19 20.01 -0.27 2.49
C LYS A 19 19.75 1.22 2.25
N GLN A 20 20.50 1.85 1.34
CA GLN A 20 20.28 3.24 0.91
C GLN A 20 18.91 3.40 0.22
N ILE A 21 18.55 2.45 -0.65
CA ILE A 21 17.26 2.39 -1.33
C ILE A 21 16.13 2.17 -0.32
N GLY A 22 16.32 1.27 0.66
CA GLY A 22 15.36 1.03 1.75
C GLY A 22 15.15 2.26 2.64
N ALA A 23 16.22 2.97 2.99
CA ALA A 23 16.14 4.22 3.76
C ALA A 23 15.43 5.34 2.96
N GLY A 24 15.72 5.44 1.66
CA GLY A 24 15.03 6.38 0.76
C GLY A 24 13.54 6.06 0.59
N ALA A 25 13.20 4.78 0.44
CA ALA A 25 11.84 4.28 0.33
C ALA A 25 10.99 4.53 1.59
N TYR A 26 11.57 4.25 2.76
CA TYR A 26 10.92 4.52 4.04
C TYR A 26 10.67 6.03 4.24
N SER A 27 11.66 6.86 3.90
CA SER A 27 11.52 8.31 3.96
C SER A 27 10.42 8.82 3.00
N ALA A 28 10.40 8.32 1.77
CA ALA A 28 9.38 8.66 0.78
C ALA A 28 7.97 8.27 1.24
N THR A 29 7.81 7.06 1.79
CA THR A 29 6.52 6.58 2.33
C THR A 29 6.04 7.44 3.50
N THR A 30 6.93 7.80 4.42
CA THR A 30 6.56 8.66 5.56
C THR A 30 6.13 10.05 5.09
N LYS A 31 6.83 10.63 4.11
CA LYS A 31 6.45 11.92 3.51
C LYS A 31 5.10 11.84 2.80
N PHE A 32 4.88 10.80 2.02
CA PHE A 32 3.61 10.53 1.34
C PHE A 32 2.42 10.47 2.32
N VAL A 33 2.53 9.66 3.38
CA VAL A 33 1.47 9.54 4.41
C VAL A 33 1.27 10.85 5.18
N ASN A 34 2.35 11.59 5.45
CA ASN A 34 2.27 12.89 6.08
C ASN A 34 1.54 13.92 5.20
N ASP A 35 1.77 13.91 3.89
CA ASP A 35 1.10 14.83 2.96
C ASP A 35 -0.39 14.49 2.79
N LEU A 36 -0.76 13.21 2.75
CA LEU A 36 -2.17 12.79 2.86
C LEU A 36 -2.80 13.33 4.16
N THR A 37 -2.10 13.20 5.28
CA THR A 37 -2.59 13.69 6.57
C THR A 37 -2.76 15.22 6.56
N ARG A 38 -1.76 15.94 6.06
CA ARG A 38 -1.78 17.41 5.94
C ARG A 38 -2.87 17.92 5.00
N LEU A 39 -3.19 17.17 3.94
CA LEU A 39 -4.31 17.50 3.05
C LEU A 39 -5.61 17.57 3.86
N GLY A 40 -5.90 16.56 4.69
CA GLY A 40 -7.08 16.56 5.56
C GLY A 40 -7.14 17.77 6.51
N TRP A 41 -6.00 18.16 7.08
CA TRP A 41 -5.91 19.36 7.93
C TRP A 41 -6.18 20.65 7.15
N SER A 42 -5.68 20.76 5.92
CA SER A 42 -5.87 21.95 5.10
C SER A 42 -7.34 22.18 4.73
N LEU A 43 -8.10 21.09 4.53
CA LEU A 43 -9.52 21.13 4.15
C LEU A 43 -10.44 21.64 5.27
N ILE A 44 -9.97 21.72 6.53
CA ILE A 44 -10.75 22.29 7.64
C ILE A 44 -11.12 23.75 7.36
N LYS A 45 -10.23 24.50 6.70
CA LYS A 45 -10.42 25.93 6.38
C LYS A 45 -11.24 26.16 5.10
N VAL A 46 -11.53 25.09 4.35
CA VAL A 46 -12.27 25.15 3.09
C VAL A 46 -13.76 25.00 3.37
N ASP A 47 -14.58 25.78 2.68
CA ASP A 47 -16.04 25.67 2.77
C ASP A 47 -16.51 24.28 2.33
N ARG A 48 -17.55 23.77 2.97
CA ARG A 48 -18.01 22.39 2.81
C ARG A 48 -18.41 22.07 1.37
N ALA A 49 -18.92 23.03 0.61
CA ALA A 49 -19.28 22.85 -0.79
C ALA A 49 -18.05 22.52 -1.67
N ASP A 50 -16.90 23.10 -1.34
CA ASP A 50 -15.70 23.06 -2.20
C ASP A 50 -14.68 22.00 -1.74
N ARG A 51 -14.93 21.33 -0.61
CA ARG A 51 -13.99 20.37 -0.01
C ARG A 51 -13.65 19.20 -0.93
N ASN A 52 -14.61 18.67 -1.68
CA ASN A 52 -14.34 17.54 -2.60
C ASN A 52 -13.47 17.97 -3.78
N GLU A 53 -13.69 19.17 -4.32
CA GLU A 53 -12.86 19.71 -5.39
C GLU A 53 -11.42 19.95 -4.90
N ASN A 54 -11.27 20.57 -3.73
CA ASN A 54 -9.96 20.80 -3.11
C ASN A 54 -9.25 19.50 -2.71
N LEU A 55 -10.00 18.49 -2.24
CA LEU A 55 -9.46 17.15 -1.98
C LEU A 55 -8.88 16.56 -3.27
N ARG A 56 -9.63 16.60 -4.37
CA ARG A 56 -9.22 16.04 -5.67
C ARG A 56 -7.95 16.71 -6.18
N ALA A 57 -7.92 18.04 -6.21
CA ALA A 57 -6.73 18.79 -6.60
C ALA A 57 -5.51 18.46 -5.71
N GLY A 58 -5.74 18.32 -4.40
CA GLY A 58 -4.71 17.92 -3.45
C GLY A 58 -4.17 16.51 -3.70
N LEU A 59 -5.05 15.56 -3.98
CA LEU A 59 -4.68 14.17 -4.29
C LEU A 59 -3.97 14.06 -5.64
N GLU A 60 -4.37 14.82 -6.65
CA GLU A 60 -3.67 14.88 -7.94
C GLU A 60 -2.24 15.42 -7.78
N ARG A 61 -2.06 16.48 -6.96
CA ARG A 61 -0.73 17.00 -6.63
C ARG A 61 0.14 15.93 -5.95
N ILE A 62 -0.40 15.23 -4.95
CA ILE A 62 0.31 14.14 -4.26
C ILE A 62 0.64 13.01 -5.25
N SER A 63 -0.31 12.64 -6.12
CA SER A 63 -0.08 11.62 -7.15
C SER A 63 1.09 12.00 -8.05
N ASN A 64 1.15 13.25 -8.53
CA ASN A 64 2.22 13.73 -9.41
C ASN A 64 3.59 13.82 -8.72
N GLU A 65 3.61 14.02 -7.40
CA GLU A 65 4.85 14.12 -6.62
C GLU A 65 5.46 12.75 -6.31
N TYR A 66 4.61 11.76 -6.03
CA TYR A 66 5.03 10.48 -5.48
C TYR A 66 4.90 9.30 -6.43
N LEU A 67 4.10 9.39 -7.50
CA LEU A 67 3.78 8.27 -8.38
C LEU A 67 4.18 8.52 -9.85
N PRO A 68 4.56 7.47 -10.60
CA PRO A 68 4.66 6.08 -10.17
C PRO A 68 5.90 5.84 -9.29
N SER A 69 5.76 5.00 -8.26
CA SER A 69 6.87 4.61 -7.38
C SER A 69 6.88 3.10 -7.16
N ASN A 70 8.08 2.53 -7.09
CA ASN A 70 8.27 1.11 -6.78
C ASN A 70 8.37 0.82 -5.29
N ALA A 71 8.32 1.85 -4.43
CA ALA A 71 8.69 1.70 -3.02
C ALA A 71 7.68 2.29 -2.02
N ILE A 72 6.67 3.01 -2.50
CA ILE A 72 5.65 3.62 -1.64
C ILE A 72 4.53 2.62 -1.38
N TYR A 73 4.18 2.47 -0.10
CA TYR A 73 3.11 1.61 0.39
C TYR A 73 2.30 2.32 1.48
N LEU A 74 1.14 1.78 1.86
CA LEU A 74 0.45 2.24 3.07
C LEU A 74 0.75 1.31 4.26
N PRO A 75 1.09 1.86 5.44
CA PRO A 75 1.35 1.06 6.64
C PRO A 75 0.04 0.58 7.30
N ILE A 76 -0.81 -0.09 6.54
CA ILE A 76 -2.09 -0.67 6.99
C ILE A 76 -2.16 -2.13 6.55
N GLY A 77 -2.45 -3.05 7.48
CA GLY A 77 -2.59 -4.48 7.18
C GLY A 77 -1.31 -5.13 6.62
N GLU A 78 -1.46 -5.91 5.55
CA GLU A 78 -0.35 -6.54 4.83
C GLU A 78 0.44 -5.48 4.04
N THR A 79 1.72 -5.35 4.36
CA THR A 79 2.59 -4.29 3.80
C THR A 79 3.21 -4.69 2.45
N ARG A 80 2.92 -5.90 1.97
CA ARG A 80 3.38 -6.41 0.66
C ARG A 80 2.56 -5.88 -0.52
N HIS A 81 2.41 -4.57 -0.60
CA HIS A 81 1.83 -3.91 -1.76
C HIS A 81 2.61 -2.63 -2.07
N ARG A 82 2.49 -2.15 -3.30
CA ARG A 82 2.96 -0.82 -3.71
C ARG A 82 1.83 -0.03 -4.33
N ILE A 83 1.82 1.28 -4.14
CA ILE A 83 0.80 2.15 -4.71
C ILE A 83 1.14 2.40 -6.19
N ARG A 84 0.19 2.13 -7.06
CA ARG A 84 0.28 2.38 -8.51
C ARG A 84 -0.35 3.72 -8.90
N ALA A 85 -1.52 4.03 -8.36
CA ALA A 85 -2.25 5.26 -8.69
C ALA A 85 -3.15 5.72 -7.52
N ILE A 86 -3.46 7.02 -7.51
CA ILE A 86 -4.50 7.62 -6.67
C ILE A 86 -5.70 7.96 -7.55
N HIS A 87 -6.87 7.43 -7.21
CA HIS A 87 -8.13 7.71 -7.92
C HIS A 87 -8.84 8.89 -7.26
N ALA A 88 -8.41 10.11 -7.60
CA ALA A 88 -8.91 11.34 -6.98
C ALA A 88 -10.44 11.51 -7.16
N MET A 89 -10.99 11.19 -8.33
CA MET A 89 -12.43 11.35 -8.61
C MET A 89 -13.32 10.44 -7.76
N GLU A 90 -12.83 9.24 -7.43
CA GLU A 90 -13.49 8.26 -6.57
C GLU A 90 -13.28 8.54 -5.07
N SER A 91 -12.46 9.54 -4.75
CA SER A 91 -12.16 9.97 -3.38
C SER A 91 -13.10 11.10 -2.96
N PHE A 92 -13.51 11.12 -1.69
CA PHE A 92 -14.45 12.11 -1.19
C PHE A 92 -14.27 12.41 0.30
N THR A 93 -14.66 13.61 0.70
CA THR A 93 -14.68 14.06 2.09
C THR A 93 -15.95 13.62 2.81
N PHE A 94 -15.82 13.27 4.09
CA PHE A 94 -16.97 13.04 4.94
C PHE A 94 -17.53 14.38 5.46
N SER A 95 -18.85 14.43 5.60
CA SER A 95 -19.56 15.61 6.07
C SER A 95 -19.51 15.72 7.60
N THR A 96 -18.44 16.30 8.12
CA THR A 96 -18.28 16.57 9.56
C THR A 96 -18.05 18.04 9.86
N LYS A 97 -18.37 18.47 11.09
CA LYS A 97 -18.35 19.88 11.51
C LYS A 97 -16.94 20.38 11.89
N GLU A 98 -16.18 19.59 12.65
CA GLU A 98 -14.91 20.04 13.26
C GLU A 98 -13.65 19.50 12.56
N ARG A 99 -13.71 18.26 12.09
CA ARG A 99 -12.63 17.61 11.33
C ARG A 99 -13.10 17.38 9.90
N VAL A 100 -12.18 17.12 8.97
CA VAL A 100 -12.50 16.72 7.59
C VAL A 100 -11.81 15.39 7.29
N PRO A 101 -12.32 14.26 7.82
CA PRO A 101 -11.87 12.96 7.35
C PRO A 101 -12.31 12.78 5.90
N TYR A 102 -11.56 11.99 5.14
CA TYR A 102 -11.89 11.67 3.77
C TYR A 102 -11.53 10.22 3.46
N LEU A 103 -12.23 9.65 2.49
CA LEU A 103 -11.88 8.38 1.88
C LEU A 103 -10.99 8.65 0.67
N VAL A 104 -9.89 7.92 0.57
CA VAL A 104 -9.01 7.92 -0.60
C VAL A 104 -9.08 6.57 -1.29
N CYS A 105 -9.28 6.58 -2.60
CA CYS A 105 -9.24 5.38 -3.44
C CYS A 105 -7.85 5.22 -4.04
N LEU A 106 -7.21 4.07 -3.80
CA LEU A 106 -5.85 3.78 -4.24
C LEU A 106 -5.84 2.50 -5.05
N GLU A 107 -5.12 2.51 -6.17
CA GLU A 107 -4.77 1.31 -6.90
C GLU A 107 -3.43 0.80 -6.40
N VAL A 108 -3.38 -0.48 -6.03
CA VAL A 108 -2.18 -1.14 -5.50
C VAL A 108 -1.79 -2.34 -6.36
N VAL A 109 -0.50 -2.67 -6.34
CA VAL A 109 0.06 -3.88 -6.93
C VAL A 109 0.70 -4.70 -5.83
N ASP A 110 0.25 -5.94 -5.67
CA ASP A 110 0.82 -6.86 -4.69
C ASP A 110 2.16 -7.42 -5.19
N TYR A 111 3.09 -7.62 -4.27
CA TYR A 111 4.24 -8.47 -4.54
C TYR A 111 3.72 -9.91 -4.47
N ALA A 112 3.61 -10.58 -5.63
CA ALA A 112 3.17 -11.96 -5.69
C ALA A 112 3.91 -12.79 -4.64
N ARG A 113 3.16 -13.55 -3.83
CA ARG A 113 3.77 -14.64 -3.06
C ARG A 113 4.15 -15.70 -4.09
N ASP A 114 5.43 -15.83 -4.38
CA ASP A 114 5.95 -16.99 -5.12
C ASP A 114 5.77 -18.30 -4.31
N ASP A 115 5.21 -18.23 -3.09
CA ASP A 115 5.06 -19.32 -2.14
C ASP A 115 3.58 -19.75 -1.98
N TYR A 116 2.89 -20.04 -3.07
CA TYR A 116 1.70 -20.91 -2.99
C TYR A 116 2.15 -22.38 -3.06
N THR A 117 2.84 -22.86 -2.03
CA THR A 117 2.66 -24.28 -1.66
C THR A 117 1.29 -24.36 -1.00
N GLU A 118 0.32 -24.99 -1.65
CA GLU A 118 -0.90 -25.41 -0.97
C GLU A 118 -0.49 -26.15 0.32
N PRO A 119 -1.08 -25.83 1.48
CA PRO A 119 -0.91 -26.68 2.64
C PRO A 119 -1.54 -28.03 2.31
N THR A 120 -0.71 -29.03 1.99
CA THR A 120 -1.14 -30.42 2.03
C THR A 120 -1.65 -30.69 3.43
N ASP A 121 -2.96 -30.92 3.53
CA ASP A 121 -3.66 -31.32 4.74
C ASP A 121 -3.06 -32.65 5.24
N HIS A 122 -2.07 -32.53 6.11
CA HIS A 122 -1.63 -33.61 6.98
C HIS A 122 -2.16 -33.29 8.36
N SER A 123 -3.36 -33.80 8.61
CA SER A 123 -3.96 -33.93 9.93
C SER A 123 -2.93 -34.42 10.94
N ASN A 124 -2.43 -33.52 11.79
CA ASN A 124 -2.04 -33.87 13.14
C ASN A 124 -2.17 -32.63 14.01
N GLY A 125 -3.08 -32.73 14.98
CA GLY A 125 -3.46 -31.62 15.83
C GLY A 125 -2.27 -31.14 16.65
N ASP A 126 -2.02 -29.83 16.58
CA ASP A 126 -1.53 -29.13 17.75
C ASP A 126 -2.06 -27.70 17.77
N LYS A 127 -2.58 -27.32 18.93
CA LYS A 127 -3.26 -26.04 19.15
C LYS A 127 -2.18 -24.97 19.35
N SER A 128 -2.07 -24.01 18.43
CA SER A 128 -1.42 -22.72 18.71
C SER A 128 -1.92 -21.60 17.79
N THR A 129 -2.81 -20.80 18.36
CA THR A 129 -3.04 -19.36 18.10
C THR A 129 -2.58 -18.81 16.75
N ALA A 130 -3.39 -19.01 15.70
CA ALA A 130 -3.37 -18.17 14.51
C ALA A 130 -4.42 -17.07 14.66
N SER A 131 -3.93 -15.86 14.87
CA SER A 131 -4.68 -14.62 15.02
C SER A 131 -5.56 -14.36 13.80
N PHE A 132 -6.81 -14.80 13.90
CA PHE A 132 -8.03 -14.03 13.68
C PHE A 132 -7.91 -12.80 12.75
N TRP A 133 -8.20 -12.97 11.46
CA TRP A 133 -9.22 -12.22 10.71
C TRP A 133 -9.71 -13.05 9.50
N PRO A 134 -10.99 -13.45 9.47
CA PRO A 134 -11.60 -14.08 8.30
C PRO A 134 -12.41 -13.03 7.53
N LEU A 135 -11.89 -12.52 6.42
CA LEU A 135 -12.72 -11.91 5.36
C LEU A 135 -12.32 -12.49 4.01
N ARG A 136 -12.38 -13.82 3.93
CA ARG A 136 -12.69 -14.50 2.68
C ARG A 136 -14.15 -14.92 2.84
N MET A 137 -15.10 -14.12 2.32
CA MET A 137 -16.48 -14.60 2.24
C MET A 137 -16.48 -15.83 1.33
N PRO A 138 -16.89 -17.02 1.80
CA PRO A 138 -17.10 -18.15 0.92
C PRO A 138 -18.28 -17.83 0.01
N ASN A 139 -18.16 -18.24 -1.25
CA ASN A 139 -19.13 -18.11 -2.32
C ASN A 139 -20.56 -18.38 -1.79
N MET A 140 -21.41 -17.35 -1.78
CA MET A 140 -22.78 -17.45 -1.27
C MET A 140 -23.63 -18.21 -2.31
N PRO A 141 -24.27 -19.34 -1.95
CA PRO A 141 -25.14 -20.05 -2.89
C PRO A 141 -26.39 -19.21 -3.21
N PRO A 142 -26.97 -19.36 -4.41
CA PRO A 142 -28.15 -18.60 -4.81
C PRO A 142 -29.35 -18.95 -3.91
N ILE A 143 -30.03 -17.92 -3.43
CA ILE A 143 -31.22 -18.05 -2.57
C ILE A 143 -32.38 -18.58 -3.44
N THR A 144 -32.79 -19.82 -3.21
CA THR A 144 -34.08 -20.34 -3.69
C THR A 144 -35.17 -19.99 -2.69
N MET A 145 -36.18 -19.24 -3.14
CA MET A 145 -37.40 -18.96 -2.37
C MET A 145 -38.37 -20.13 -2.49
N PRO A 146 -39.05 -20.56 -1.41
CA PRO A 146 -40.15 -21.52 -1.50
C PRO A 146 -41.43 -20.84 -2.02
N ASN A 147 -42.24 -21.61 -2.77
CA ASN A 147 -43.56 -21.23 -3.31
C ASN A 147 -44.59 -20.94 -2.22
#